data_AF-A0A1B6F943-F1
#
_entry.id   AF-A0A1B6F943-F1
#
_cell.length_a   1.000
_cell.length_b   1.000
_cell.length_c   1.000
_cell.angle_alpha   90.00
_cell.angle_beta   90.00
_cell.angle_gamma   90.00
#
_symmetry.space_group_name_H-M   'P 1'
#
loop_
_entity.id
_entity.type
_entity.pdbx_description
1 polymer ?
#
loop_
_entity_poly.entity_id
_entity_poly.type
_entity_poly.pdbx_seq_one_letter_code
_entity_poly.pdbx_strand_id
1 'polypeptide(L)'
;MIRDSPSMKQNTAYSVLEYFLGGKNLKTIPVAISLMASHVSGITIIGVPAEVYVYGTQFYAICLCSLLVMGFVILFFIPVFYPLQLNSFFKYLEMRFNSSVRIFASLIFNLGLVLHMSVVIYIPAMAFSQVSGVAVHTPSTIMSIMESIMNTVWMA
;
A
#
# COMPACT_ATOMS: atom_id res chain seq x y z
N MET A 1 15.04 -27.07 37.93
CA MET A 1 15.67 -25.94 37.22
C MET A 1 15.33 -26.16 35.75
N ILE A 2 14.39 -25.49 35.10
CA ILE A 2 14.03 -24.07 35.03
C ILE A 2 12.50 -24.00 34.90
N ARG A 3 11.84 -23.12 35.67
CA ARG A 3 10.41 -22.83 35.52
C ARG A 3 10.23 -22.01 34.25
N ASP A 4 9.50 -22.54 33.26
CA ASP A 4 8.98 -21.75 32.14
C ASP A 4 7.98 -20.74 32.72
N SER A 5 8.41 -19.48 32.88
CA SER A 5 7.59 -18.37 33.34
C SER A 5 6.70 -17.87 32.20
N PRO A 6 5.37 -18.08 32.25
CA PRO A 6 4.43 -17.67 31.18
C PRO A 6 4.28 -16.15 31.03
N SER A 7 4.87 -15.35 31.92
CA SER A 7 4.78 -13.88 31.92
C SER A 7 5.55 -13.19 30.80
N MET A 8 6.60 -13.81 30.26
CA MET A 8 7.47 -13.17 29.26
C MET A 8 6.87 -13.16 27.84
N LYS A 9 6.11 -14.20 27.45
CA LYS A 9 5.44 -14.26 26.13
C LYS A 9 4.31 -13.25 26.01
N GLN A 10 3.60 -12.98 27.10
CA GLN A 10 2.51 -12.00 27.09
C GLN A 10 3.06 -10.59 26.87
N ASN A 11 4.16 -10.22 27.53
CA ASN A 11 4.72 -8.87 27.45
C ASN A 11 5.26 -8.53 26.05
N THR A 12 5.87 -9.50 25.36
CA THR A 12 6.28 -9.32 23.95
C THR A 12 5.08 -9.20 23.01
N ALA A 13 4.01 -9.97 23.23
CA ALA A 13 2.78 -9.86 22.43
C ALA A 13 2.09 -8.50 22.60
N TYR A 14 2.10 -7.93 23.81
CA TYR A 14 1.62 -6.57 24.06
C TYR A 14 2.52 -5.52 23.38
N SER A 15 3.84 -5.70 23.40
CA SER A 15 4.77 -4.74 22.76
C SER A 15 4.67 -4.74 21.24
N VAL A 16 4.51 -5.90 20.58
CA VAL A 16 4.29 -5.91 19.12
C VAL A 16 2.93 -5.33 18.75
N LEU A 17 1.87 -5.57 19.53
CA LEU A 17 0.58 -4.94 19.29
C LEU A 17 0.64 -3.42 19.53
N GLU A 18 1.33 -2.94 20.56
CA GLU A 18 1.55 -1.49 20.73
C GLU A 18 2.35 -0.88 19.57
N TYR A 19 3.32 -1.61 19.02
CA TYR A 19 4.10 -1.19 17.85
C TYR A 19 3.24 -1.15 16.58
N PHE A 20 2.45 -2.18 16.31
CA PHE A 20 1.56 -2.25 15.13
C PHE A 20 0.36 -1.29 15.22
N LEU A 21 -0.16 -1.03 16.43
CA LEU A 21 -1.30 -0.13 16.65
C LEU A 21 -0.89 1.31 17.03
N GLY A 22 0.41 1.60 17.16
CA GLY A 22 0.89 2.88 17.67
C GLY A 22 0.24 3.27 19.01
N GLY A 23 0.08 2.31 19.92
CA GLY A 23 -0.53 2.54 21.24
C GLY A 23 -1.98 3.04 21.25
N LYS A 24 -2.76 2.88 20.17
CA LYS A 24 -4.18 3.35 20.04
C LYS A 24 -4.42 4.85 20.33
N ASN A 25 -3.37 5.63 20.56
CA ASN A 25 -3.40 7.06 20.95
C ASN A 25 -2.73 7.97 19.93
N LEU A 26 -2.41 7.47 18.73
CA LEU A 26 -1.95 8.32 17.64
C LEU A 26 -3.09 9.24 17.18
N LYS A 27 -2.83 10.54 17.14
CA LYS A 27 -3.74 11.53 16.56
C LYS A 27 -4.06 11.13 15.11
N THR A 28 -5.30 11.32 14.68
CA THR A 28 -5.80 10.94 13.34
C THR A 28 -4.96 11.56 12.20
N ILE A 29 -4.36 12.73 12.43
CA ILE A 29 -3.56 13.46 11.43
C ILE A 29 -2.26 12.72 11.05
N PRO A 30 -1.35 12.34 11.98
CA PRO A 30 -0.19 11.51 11.67
C PRO A 30 -0.52 10.22 10.90
N VAL A 31 -1.60 9.52 11.29
CA VAL A 31 -2.02 8.28 10.63
C VAL A 31 -2.48 8.56 9.19
N ALA A 32 -3.26 9.62 8.98
CA ALA A 32 -3.68 10.02 7.65
C ALA A 32 -2.47 10.41 6.77
N ILE A 33 -1.48 11.10 7.32
CA ILE A 33 -0.25 11.48 6.59
C ILE A 33 0.54 10.23 6.20
N SER A 34 0.71 9.24 7.08
CA SER A 34 1.39 7.98 6.75
C SER A 34 0.66 7.17 5.67
N LEU A 35 -0.68 7.14 5.72
CA LEU A 35 -1.49 6.50 4.69
C LEU A 35 -1.38 7.21 3.35
N MET A 36 -1.42 8.55 3.35
CA MET A 36 -1.19 9.35 2.14
C MET A 36 0.20 9.12 1.56
N ALA A 37 1.23 9.15 2.42
CA ALA A 37 2.61 8.90 2.00
C ALA A 37 2.79 7.52 1.37
N SER A 38 2.11 6.50 1.89
CA SER A 38 2.13 5.14 1.33
C SER A 38 1.41 5.03 -0.02
N HIS A 39 0.44 5.90 -0.28
CA HIS A 39 -0.35 5.87 -1.51
C HIS A 39 0.32 6.62 -2.67
N VAL A 40 1.21 7.56 -2.38
CA VAL A 40 1.93 8.32 -3.41
C VAL A 40 3.03 7.44 -4.02
N SER A 41 2.79 6.97 -5.25
CA SER A 41 3.79 6.26 -6.04
C SER A 41 4.47 7.18 -7.06
N GLY A 42 5.71 6.87 -7.41
CA GLY A 42 6.47 7.58 -8.44
C GLY A 42 5.80 7.55 -9.83
N ILE A 43 4.97 6.53 -10.09
CA ILE A 43 4.12 6.46 -11.29
C ILE A 43 3.24 7.70 -11.39
N THR A 44 2.62 8.13 -10.31
CA THR A 44 1.69 9.25 -10.32
C THR A 44 2.42 10.58 -10.53
N ILE A 45 3.65 10.71 -10.03
CA ILE A 45 4.46 11.94 -10.16
C ILE A 45 4.91 12.17 -11.60
N ILE A 46 5.28 11.10 -12.33
CA ILE A 46 5.76 11.20 -13.73
C ILE A 46 4.62 10.97 -14.73
N GLY A 47 3.71 10.04 -14.44
CA GLY A 47 2.63 9.62 -15.32
C GLY A 47 1.55 10.69 -15.50
N VAL A 48 1.13 11.35 -14.42
CA VAL A 48 0.09 12.40 -14.49
C VAL A 48 0.50 13.58 -15.39
N PRO A 49 1.67 14.21 -15.23
CA PRO A 49 2.07 15.29 -16.13
C PRO A 49 2.31 14.79 -17.56
N ALA A 50 2.80 13.56 -17.75
CA ALA A 50 2.96 12.97 -19.08
C ALA A 50 1.60 12.78 -19.79
N GLU A 51 0.58 12.33 -19.06
CA GLU A 51 -0.77 12.13 -19.57
C GLU A 51 -1.46 13.46 -19.86
N VAL A 52 -1.35 14.44 -18.95
CA VAL A 52 -1.89 15.80 -19.17
C VAL A 52 -1.21 16.50 -20.35
N TYR A 53 0.09 16.26 -20.58
CA TYR A 53 0.81 16.84 -21.71
C TYR A 53 0.33 16.30 -23.06
N VAL A 54 -0.02 15.01 -23.13
CA VAL A 54 -0.45 14.35 -24.38
C VAL A 54 -1.95 14.47 -24.63
N TYR A 55 -2.78 14.30 -23.59
CA TYR A 55 -4.24 14.20 -23.69
C TYR A 55 -5.01 15.42 -23.13
N GLY A 56 -4.30 16.39 -22.54
CA GLY A 56 -4.88 17.66 -22.09
C GLY A 56 -5.77 17.53 -20.84
N THR A 57 -6.91 18.23 -20.85
CA THR A 57 -7.77 18.43 -19.67
C THR A 57 -8.61 17.21 -19.26
N GLN A 58 -8.58 16.11 -20.03
CA GLN A 58 -9.37 14.90 -19.74
C GLN A 58 -9.01 14.28 -18.38
N PHE A 59 -7.75 14.39 -17.96
CA PHE A 59 -7.29 13.92 -16.66
C PHE A 59 -7.98 14.61 -15.47
N TYR A 60 -8.42 15.87 -15.63
CA TYR A 60 -9.15 16.57 -14.56
C TYR A 60 -10.49 15.92 -14.22
N ALA A 61 -11.15 15.27 -15.19
CA ALA A 61 -12.38 14.53 -14.93
C ALA A 61 -12.13 13.33 -14.00
N ILE A 62 -10.99 12.65 -14.15
CA ILE A 62 -10.57 11.55 -13.27
C ILE A 62 -10.28 12.08 -11.86
N CYS A 63 -9.58 13.21 -11.73
CA CYS A 63 -9.33 13.87 -10.44
C CYS A 63 -10.63 14.30 -9.73
N LEU A 64 -11.61 14.84 -10.47
CA LEU A 64 -12.91 15.20 -9.88
C LEU A 64 -13.68 13.96 -9.43
N CYS A 65 -13.68 12.91 -10.24
CA CYS A 65 -14.37 11.67 -9.90
C CYS A 65 -13.72 11.00 -8.67
N SER A 66 -12.39 10.99 -8.57
CA SER A 66 -11.67 10.42 -7.42
C SER A 66 -11.95 11.19 -6.13
N LEU A 67 -12.06 12.53 -6.19
CA LEU A 67 -12.45 13.35 -5.05
C LEU A 67 -13.87 13.04 -4.56
N LEU A 68 -14.82 12.87 -5.48
CA LEU A 68 -16.20 12.48 -5.14
C LEU A 68 -16.27 11.10 -4.49
N VAL A 69 -15.55 10.12 -5.05
CA VAL A 69 -15.48 8.76 -4.48
C VAL A 69 -14.88 8.81 -3.06
N MET A 70 -13.82 9.58 -2.85
CA MET A 70 -13.23 9.75 -1.52
C MET A 70 -14.22 10.33 -0.52
N GLY A 71 -15.00 11.34 -0.90
CA GLY A 71 -16.07 11.90 -0.07
C GLY A 71 -17.13 10.85 0.28
N PHE A 72 -17.53 10.04 -0.69
CA PHE A 72 -18.49 8.95 -0.46
C PHE A 72 -17.93 7.89 0.50
N VAL A 73 -16.68 7.48 0.34
CA VAL A 73 -16.03 6.52 1.25
C VAL A 73 -15.99 7.06 2.68
N ILE A 74 -15.62 8.33 2.87
CA ILE A 74 -15.60 8.93 4.20
C ILE A 74 -17.00 8.93 4.84
N LEU A 75 -18.04 9.27 4.09
CA LEU A 75 -19.40 9.38 4.64
C LEU A 75 -20.03 8.01 4.93
N PHE A 76 -19.79 7.00 4.08
CA PHE A 76 -20.46 5.70 4.20
C PHE A 76 -19.61 4.63 4.90
N PHE A 77 -18.29 4.60 4.67
CA PHE A 77 -17.43 3.57 5.26
C PHE A 77 -16.97 3.94 6.67
N ILE A 78 -16.58 5.18 6.96
CA ILE A 78 -16.15 5.56 8.33
C ILE A 78 -17.19 5.20 9.40
N PRO A 79 -18.50 5.54 9.30
CA PRO A 79 -19.45 5.23 10.36
C PRO A 79 -19.68 3.73 10.55
N VAL A 80 -19.44 2.91 9.52
CA VAL A 80 -19.58 1.46 9.59
C VAL A 80 -18.32 0.80 10.19
N PHE A 81 -17.13 1.32 9.88
CA PHE A 81 -15.87 0.72 10.33
C PHE A 81 -15.40 1.22 11.71
N TYR A 82 -15.74 2.46 12.09
CA TYR A 82 -15.36 3.04 13.37
C TYR A 82 -15.84 2.25 14.61
N PRO A 83 -17.11 1.77 14.70
CA PRO A 83 -17.56 1.00 15.87
C PRO A 83 -16.95 -0.40 15.95
N LEU A 84 -16.46 -0.95 14.84
CA LEU A 84 -15.94 -2.32 14.78
C LEU A 84 -14.47 -2.43 15.23
N GLN A 85 -13.72 -1.32 15.31
CA GLN A 85 -12.30 -1.27 15.74
C GLN A 85 -11.41 -2.39 15.15
N LEU A 86 -11.64 -2.77 13.89
CA LEU A 86 -10.89 -3.85 13.26
C LEU A 86 -9.58 -3.34 12.67
N ASN A 87 -8.48 -4.00 13.04
CA ASN A 87 -7.11 -3.64 12.61
C ASN A 87 -6.77 -4.07 11.17
N SER A 88 -7.63 -4.83 10.50
CA SER A 88 -7.39 -5.31 9.14
C SER A 88 -8.69 -5.44 8.36
N PHE A 89 -8.71 -4.89 7.15
CA PHE A 89 -9.85 -4.97 6.23
C PHE A 89 -10.22 -6.43 5.90
N PHE A 90 -9.23 -7.32 5.79
CA PHE A 90 -9.46 -8.74 5.57
C PHE A 90 -10.19 -9.43 6.73
N LYS A 91 -10.02 -8.92 7.96
CA LYS A 91 -10.74 -9.43 9.13
C LYS A 91 -12.23 -9.04 9.09
N TYR A 92 -12.54 -7.85 8.59
CA TYR A 92 -13.92 -7.43 8.34
C TYR A 92 -14.61 -8.33 7.30
N LEU A 93 -13.94 -8.61 6.19
CA LEU A 93 -14.41 -9.53 5.15
C LEU A 93 -14.72 -10.93 5.72
N GLU A 94 -13.86 -11.45 6.58
CA GLU A 94 -14.06 -12.76 7.24
C GLU A 94 -15.30 -12.77 8.14
N MET A 95 -15.51 -11.72 8.96
CA MET A 95 -16.66 -11.64 9.87
C MET A 95 -18.00 -11.54 9.12
N ARG A 96 -18.02 -10.91 7.94
CA ARG A 96 -19.24 -10.73 7.15
C ARG A 96 -19.53 -11.90 6.20
N PHE A 97 -18.52 -12.48 5.58
CA PHE A 97 -18.70 -13.41 4.45
C PHE A 97 -18.10 -14.81 4.62
N ASN A 98 -17.30 -15.08 5.67
CA ASN A 98 -16.58 -16.34 5.95
C ASN A 98 -15.09 -16.36 5.51
N SER A 99 -14.31 -17.31 6.04
CA SER A 99 -12.85 -17.38 5.90
C SER A 99 -12.36 -17.65 4.46
N SER A 100 -13.15 -18.35 3.64
CA SER A 100 -12.81 -18.60 2.24
C SER A 100 -12.75 -17.31 1.42
N VAL A 101 -13.66 -16.36 1.68
CA VAL A 101 -13.66 -15.05 0.99
C VAL A 101 -12.45 -14.21 1.41
N ARG A 102 -12.00 -14.34 2.66
CA ARG A 102 -10.76 -13.69 3.11
C ARG A 102 -9.55 -14.16 2.29
N ILE A 103 -9.37 -15.47 2.14
CA ILE A 103 -8.25 -16.05 1.38
C ILE A 103 -8.32 -15.60 -0.08
N PHE A 104 -9.51 -15.64 -0.69
CA PHE A 104 -9.69 -15.22 -2.07
C PHE A 104 -9.40 -13.72 -2.27
N ALA A 105 -9.92 -12.86 -1.39
CA ALA A 105 -9.66 -11.42 -1.43
C ALA A 105 -8.17 -11.10 -1.23
N SER A 106 -7.49 -11.78 -0.29
CA SER A 106 -6.05 -11.64 -0.09
C SER A 106 -5.27 -12.12 -1.31
N LEU A 107 -5.69 -13.21 -1.97
CA LEU A 107 -5.03 -13.72 -3.17
C LEU A 107 -5.18 -12.76 -4.36
N ILE A 108 -6.38 -12.24 -4.61
CA ILE A 108 -6.61 -11.21 -5.64
C ILE A 108 -5.80 -9.95 -5.35
N PHE A 109 -5.79 -9.50 -4.10
CA PHE A 109 -5.03 -8.33 -3.69
C PHE A 109 -3.53 -8.54 -3.92
N ASN A 110 -3.01 -9.72 -3.57
CA ASN A 110 -1.60 -10.05 -3.79
C ASN A 110 -1.26 -10.12 -5.29
N LEU A 111 -2.13 -10.74 -6.09
CA LEU A 111 -1.96 -10.78 -7.55
C LEU A 111 -1.98 -9.37 -8.16
N GLY A 112 -2.90 -8.50 -7.71
CA GLY A 112 -2.95 -7.10 -8.10
C GLY A 112 -1.68 -6.34 -7.73
N LEU A 113 -1.14 -6.59 -6.53
CA LEU A 113 0.14 -6.06 -6.08
C LEU A 113 1.29 -6.49 -7.01
N VAL A 114 1.39 -7.78 -7.36
CA VAL A 114 2.43 -8.28 -8.27
C VAL A 114 2.35 -7.61 -9.65
N LEU A 115 1.14 -7.47 -10.19
CA LEU A 115 0.93 -6.78 -11.47
C LEU A 115 1.29 -5.30 -11.37
N HIS A 116 0.91 -4.63 -10.29
CA HIS A 116 1.26 -3.23 -10.05
C HIS A 116 2.77 -3.04 -9.95
N MET A 117 3.48 -3.88 -9.19
CA MET A 117 4.94 -3.83 -9.07
C MET A 117 5.63 -4.04 -10.44
N SER A 118 5.07 -4.90 -11.30
CA SER A 118 5.59 -5.10 -12.66
C SER A 118 5.55 -3.81 -13.49
N VAL A 119 4.49 -3.01 -13.35
CA VAL A 119 4.35 -1.71 -14.03
C VAL A 119 5.30 -0.67 -13.43
N VAL A 120 5.45 -0.65 -12.09
CA VAL A 120 6.36 0.27 -11.38
C VAL A 120 7.79 0.12 -11.86
N ILE A 121 8.29 -1.10 -12.04
CA ILE A 121 9.66 -1.37 -12.52
C ILE A 121 9.84 -0.97 -13.99
N TYR A 122 8.80 -1.14 -14.80
CA TYR A 122 8.86 -0.95 -16.24
C TYR A 122 8.98 0.54 -16.65
N ILE A 123 8.25 1.43 -15.99
CA ILE A 123 8.22 2.87 -16.30
C ILE A 123 9.62 3.54 -16.21
N PRO A 124 10.38 3.42 -15.11
CA PRO A 124 11.72 3.99 -15.01
C PRO A 124 12.72 3.29 -15.92
N ALA A 125 12.57 1.97 -16.16
CA ALA A 125 13.40 1.25 -17.12
C ALA A 125 13.21 1.77 -18.56
N MET A 126 11.97 2.07 -18.95
CA MET A 126 11.66 2.69 -20.24
C MET A 126 12.28 4.09 -20.33
N ALA A 127 12.06 4.94 -19.33
CA ALA A 127 12.63 6.29 -19.29
C ALA A 127 14.17 6.27 -19.38
N PHE A 128 14.83 5.36 -18.65
CA PHE A 128 16.28 5.23 -18.69
C PHE A 128 16.78 4.74 -20.06
N SER A 129 16.09 3.78 -20.68
CA SER A 129 16.46 3.27 -22.01
C SER A 129 16.41 4.36 -23.09
N GLN A 130 15.46 5.30 -22.99
CA GLN A 130 15.35 6.44 -23.91
C GLN A 130 16.53 7.42 -23.77
N VAL A 131 17.07 7.61 -22.57
CA VAL A 131 18.18 8.55 -22.32
C VAL A 131 19.54 7.93 -22.65
N SER A 132 19.75 6.64 -22.38
CA SER A 132 21.05 5.98 -22.60
C SER A 132 21.20 5.28 -23.97
N GLY A 133 20.12 5.07 -24.72
CA GLY A 133 20.17 4.37 -26.02
C GLY A 133 20.53 2.87 -25.92
N VAL A 134 20.54 2.31 -24.72
CA VAL A 134 20.85 0.89 -24.43
C VAL A 134 19.56 0.07 -24.42
N ALA A 135 19.63 -1.19 -24.86
CA ALA A 135 18.48 -2.10 -24.88
C ALA A 135 17.79 -2.22 -23.50
N VAL A 136 16.45 -2.25 -23.52
CA VAL A 136 15.54 -2.15 -22.36
C VAL A 136 15.76 -3.24 -21.30
N HIS A 137 16.42 -4.35 -21.66
CA HIS A 137 16.69 -5.47 -20.75
C HIS A 137 17.73 -5.15 -19.66
N THR A 138 18.68 -4.26 -19.91
CA THR A 138 19.74 -3.93 -18.93
C THR A 138 19.22 -3.00 -17.82
N PRO A 139 18.45 -1.94 -18.10
CA PRO A 139 17.87 -1.09 -17.05
C PRO A 139 16.81 -1.83 -16.21
N SER A 140 16.03 -2.74 -16.79
CA SER A 140 14.99 -3.48 -16.06
C SER A 140 15.54 -4.40 -14.97
N THR A 141 16.69 -5.03 -15.22
CA THR A 141 17.34 -5.91 -14.22
C THR A 141 17.94 -5.10 -13.08
N ILE A 142 18.56 -3.95 -13.38
CA ILE A 142 19.12 -3.03 -12.38
C ILE A 142 18.02 -2.49 -11.46
N MET A 143 16.88 -2.04 -12.02
CA MET A 143 15.74 -1.57 -11.22
C MET A 143 15.17 -2.66 -10.32
N SER A 144 15.05 -3.89 -10.83
CA SER A 144 14.57 -5.04 -10.04
C SER A 144 15.49 -5.36 -8.85
N ILE A 145 16.82 -5.28 -9.04
CA ILE A 145 17.80 -5.48 -7.97
C ILE A 145 17.71 -4.36 -6.93
N MET A 146 17.60 -3.11 -7.37
CA MET A 146 17.49 -1.96 -6.48
C MET A 146 16.23 -2.03 -5.61
N GLU A 147 15.09 -2.41 -6.17
CA GLU A 147 13.85 -2.60 -5.41
C GLU A 147 13.94 -3.73 -4.40
N SER A 148 14.55 -4.87 -4.77
CA SER A 148 14.77 -5.97 -3.83
C SER A 148 15.62 -5.55 -2.64
N ILE A 149 16.67 -4.75 -2.89
CA ILE A 149 17.54 -4.21 -1.84
C ILE A 149 16.77 -3.24 -0.95
N MET A 150 16.01 -2.30 -1.54
CA MET A 150 15.23 -1.33 -0.77
C MET A 150 14.18 -2.02 0.12
N ASN A 151 13.46 -3.01 -0.40
CA ASN A 151 12.51 -3.80 0.39
C ASN A 151 13.18 -4.57 1.53
N THR A 152 14.40 -5.08 1.31
CA THR A 152 15.14 -5.80 2.35
C THR A 152 15.61 -4.85 3.45
N VAL A 153 16.10 -3.66 3.09
CA VAL A 153 16.55 -2.62 4.04
C VAL A 153 15.38 -2.05 4.85
N TRP A 154 14.20 -1.91 4.24
CA TRP A 154 13.01 -1.44 4.95
C TRP A 154 12.40 -2.48 5.91
N MET A 155 12.72 -3.76 5.70
CA MET A 155 12.27 -4.85 6.56
C MET A 155 13.28 -5.23 7.67
N ALA A 156 14.48 -4.64 7.68
CA ALA A 156 15.55 -4.87 8.66
C ALA A 156 15.64 -3.73 9.67
#